data_AF-A0A967GI62-F1
#
_entry.id   AF-A0A967GI62-F1
#
_cell.length_a   1.000
_cell.length_b   1.000
_cell.length_c   1.000
_cell.angle_alpha   90.00
_cell.angle_beta   90.00
_cell.angle_gamma   90.00
#
_symmetry.space_group_name_H-M   'P 1'
#
loop_
_entity.id
_entity.type
_entity.pdbx_description
1 polymer ?
#
loop_
_entity_poly.entity_id
_entity_poly.type
_entity_poly.pdbx_seq_one_letter_code
_entity_poly.pdbx_strand_id
1 'polypeptide(L)'
;LATLQAYHWPGNVRELKNLLESLLVSAPGEVIGPEDLPRSVRQGGAHSPVSDLSPGRTLADVERELIRRTLEYTGGNRTHSASMLDIGVRTLQRKIRTYGIRIPPKRRRSRTTNETRRT
;
A
#
# COMPACT_ATOMS: atom_id res chain seq x y z
N LEU A 1 1.71 23.99 5.03
CA LEU A 1 1.15 23.11 6.09
C LEU A 1 -0.32 22.73 5.89
N ALA A 2 -1.18 23.63 5.40
CA ALA A 2 -2.60 23.35 5.15
C ALA A 2 -2.86 22.09 4.31
N THR A 3 -2.02 21.83 3.28
CA THR A 3 -2.14 20.65 2.41
C THR A 3 -1.91 19.31 3.13
N LEU A 4 -1.00 19.27 4.12
CA LEU A 4 -0.74 18.06 4.91
C LEU A 4 -1.85 17.79 5.93
N GLN A 5 -2.48 18.86 6.44
CA GLN A 5 -3.62 18.77 7.36
C GLN A 5 -4.92 18.39 6.66
N ALA A 6 -5.08 18.80 5.39
CA ALA A 6 -6.27 18.50 4.59
C ALA A 6 -6.30 17.07 4.01
N TYR A 7 -5.19 16.33 4.07
CA TYR A 7 -5.10 14.98 3.51
C TYR A 7 -5.51 13.91 4.53
N HIS A 8 -6.48 13.08 4.17
CA HIS A 8 -6.94 11.96 4.99
C HIS A 8 -5.99 10.77 4.83
N TRP A 9 -4.88 10.78 5.59
CA TRP A 9 -3.80 9.77 5.58
C TRP A 9 -4.34 8.33 5.74
N PRO A 10 -4.43 7.54 4.65
CA PRO A 10 -5.01 6.21 4.66
C PRO A 10 -3.97 5.19 5.14
N GLY A 11 -3.76 5.16 6.46
CA GLY A 11 -2.70 4.39 7.12
C GLY A 11 -2.10 5.08 8.34
N ASN A 12 -2.62 6.25 8.72
CA ASN A 12 -2.12 7.11 9.80
C ASN A 12 -0.60 7.36 9.67
N VAL A 13 0.12 7.34 10.79
CA VAL A 13 1.50 7.82 10.97
C VAL A 13 2.52 7.10 10.08
N ARG A 14 2.24 5.87 9.61
CA ARG A 14 3.18 5.15 8.72
C ARG A 14 3.29 5.79 7.35
N GLU A 15 2.20 6.27 6.76
CA GLU A 15 2.26 6.97 5.49
C GLU A 15 2.92 8.34 5.63
N LEU A 16 2.58 9.07 6.69
CA LEU A 16 3.23 10.35 7.00
C LEU A 16 4.74 10.16 7.19
N LYS A 17 5.14 9.12 7.92
CA LYS A 17 6.54 8.77 8.13
C LYS A 17 7.25 8.42 6.83
N ASN A 18 6.67 7.53 6.00
CA ASN A 18 7.27 7.15 4.71
C ASN A 18 7.41 8.37 3.78
N LEU A 19 6.43 9.27 3.78
CA LEU A 19 6.48 10.50 3.01
C LEU A 19 7.57 11.45 3.52
N LEU A 20 7.68 11.65 4.84
CA LEU A 20 8.75 12.44 5.44
C LEU A 20 10.14 11.83 5.17
N GLU A 21 10.29 10.50 5.28
CA GLU A 21 11.54 9.80 4.95
C GLU A 21 11.91 9.99 3.48
N SER A 22 10.95 9.87 2.56
CA SER A 22 11.19 10.10 1.13
C SER A 22 11.56 11.56 0.82
N LEU A 23 10.93 12.53 1.49
CA LEU A 23 11.24 13.94 1.32
C LEU A 23 12.63 14.28 1.87
N LEU A 24 13.01 13.72 3.02
CA LEU A 24 14.32 13.92 3.61
C LEU A 24 15.45 13.37 2.73
N VAL A 25 15.18 12.28 2.00
CA VAL A 25 16.15 11.69 1.05
C VAL A 25 16.17 12.44 -0.29
N SER A 26 15.04 12.98 -0.72
CA SER A 26 14.87 13.49 -2.09
C SER A 26 14.92 15.02 -2.21
N ALA A 27 14.79 15.78 -1.12
CA ALA A 27 14.85 17.24 -1.12
C ALA A 27 16.28 17.70 -0.76
N PRO A 28 17.04 18.28 -1.71
CA PRO A 28 18.39 18.80 -1.45
C PRO A 28 18.41 20.17 -0.75
N GLY A 29 17.25 20.73 -0.38
CA GLY A 29 17.11 22.07 0.22
C GLY A 29 16.69 22.04 1.70
N GLU A 30 16.93 23.15 2.40
CA GLU A 30 16.61 23.33 3.82
C GLU A 30 15.09 23.49 4.09
N VAL A 31 14.31 23.80 3.05
CA VAL A 31 12.87 24.06 3.13
C VAL A 31 12.12 23.18 2.12
N ILE A 32 11.14 22.41 2.60
CA ILE A 32 10.28 21.56 1.78
C ILE A 32 9.09 22.39 1.25
N GLY A 33 8.99 22.52 -0.06
CA GLY A 33 7.90 23.18 -0.76
C GLY A 33 6.77 22.22 -1.15
N PRO A 34 5.58 22.73 -1.52
CA PRO A 34 4.49 21.89 -2.03
C PRO A 34 4.86 21.14 -3.33
N GLU A 35 5.79 21.66 -4.13
CA GLU A 35 6.38 21.02 -5.31
C GLU A 35 7.20 19.75 -5.01
N ASP A 36 7.65 19.57 -3.76
CA ASP A 36 8.36 18.36 -3.34
C ASP A 36 7.41 17.24 -2.94
N LEU A 37 6.15 17.58 -2.63
CA LEU A 37 5.14 16.60 -2.23
C LEU A 37 4.69 15.72 -3.40
N PRO A 38 4.39 14.43 -3.19
CA PRO A 38 3.76 13.58 -4.19
C PRO A 38 2.48 14.21 -4.75
N ARG A 39 2.22 14.03 -6.06
CA ARG A 39 1.02 14.58 -6.73
C ARG A 39 -0.28 14.20 -6.02
N SER A 40 -0.35 13.01 -5.43
CA SER A 40 -1.49 12.52 -4.65
C SER A 40 -1.80 13.39 -3.43
N VAL A 41 -0.78 13.82 -2.69
CA VAL A 41 -0.93 14.70 -1.53
C VAL A 41 -1.24 16.13 -1.98
N ARG A 42 -0.60 16.61 -3.05
CA ARG A 42 -0.87 17.94 -3.62
C ARG A 42 -2.32 18.12 -4.10
N GLN A 43 -2.91 17.10 -4.69
CA GLN A 43 -4.22 17.19 -5.33
C GLN A 43 -5.39 16.92 -4.36
N GLY A 44 -5.12 16.65 -3.07
CA GLY A 44 -6.17 16.27 -2.11
C GLY A 44 -6.87 14.95 -2.46
N GLY A 45 -6.40 14.25 -3.51
CA GLY A 45 -6.90 12.98 -3.95
C GLY A 45 -6.37 11.91 -3.02
N ALA A 46 -7.09 11.68 -1.93
CA ALA A 46 -6.82 10.58 -1.04
C ALA A 46 -6.64 9.31 -1.88
N HIS A 47 -5.44 8.73 -1.90
CA HIS A 47 -5.28 7.31 -2.22
C HIS A 47 -5.82 6.48 -1.04
N SER A 48 -7.07 6.75 -0.63
CA SER A 48 -7.78 5.89 0.29
C SER A 48 -8.07 4.58 -0.44
N PRO A 49 -7.93 3.42 0.21
CA PRO A 49 -8.48 2.17 -0.32
C PRO A 49 -9.98 2.27 -0.64
N VAL A 50 -10.66 3.29 -0.10
CA VAL A 50 -12.09 3.57 -0.29
C VAL A 50 -12.36 4.60 -1.41
N SER A 51 -11.35 5.36 -1.88
CA SER A 51 -11.54 6.36 -2.97
C SER A 51 -11.78 5.74 -4.34
N ASP A 52 -11.75 4.41 -4.45
CA ASP A 52 -11.89 3.67 -5.69
C ASP A 52 -13.31 3.09 -5.92
N LEU A 53 -14.26 3.46 -5.06
CA LEU A 53 -15.69 3.13 -5.14
C LEU A 53 -16.50 4.21 -5.88
N SER A 54 -15.95 4.81 -6.93
CA SER A 54 -16.67 5.80 -7.73
C SER A 54 -17.83 5.14 -8.49
N PRO A 55 -19.01 5.79 -8.58
CA PRO A 55 -20.09 5.36 -9.46
C PRO A 55 -19.57 5.13 -10.90
N GLY A 56 -19.97 4.02 -11.51
CA GLY A 56 -19.51 3.61 -12.84
C GLY A 56 -18.44 2.51 -12.86
N ARG A 57 -17.86 2.14 -11.71
CA ARG A 57 -17.02 0.94 -11.61
C ARG A 57 -17.82 -0.31 -11.36
N THR A 58 -17.34 -1.43 -11.92
CA THR A 58 -17.96 -2.73 -11.66
C THR A 58 -17.48 -3.31 -10.34
N LEU A 59 -18.31 -4.16 -9.72
CA LEU A 59 -17.90 -4.94 -8.54
C LEU A 59 -16.66 -5.79 -8.82
N ALA A 60 -16.49 -6.25 -10.06
CA ALA A 60 -15.34 -7.04 -10.47
C ALA A 60 -14.03 -6.23 -10.46
N ASP A 61 -14.07 -4.95 -10.80
CA ASP A 61 -12.90 -4.07 -10.79
C ASP A 61 -12.47 -3.76 -9.36
N VAL A 62 -13.45 -3.45 -8.50
CA VAL A 62 -13.22 -3.23 -7.07
C VAL A 62 -12.63 -4.48 -6.41
N GLU A 63 -13.22 -5.65 -6.69
CA GLU A 63 -12.74 -6.92 -6.14
C GLU A 63 -11.33 -7.27 -6.65
N ARG A 64 -11.06 -7.08 -7.94
CA ARG A 64 -9.73 -7.30 -8.53
C ARG A 64 -8.68 -6.45 -7.82
N GLU A 65 -8.96 -5.17 -7.63
CA GLU A 65 -8.04 -4.24 -7.02
C GLU A 65 -7.80 -4.57 -5.54
N LEU A 66 -8.85 -4.92 -4.80
CA LEU A 66 -8.75 -5.35 -3.42
C LEU A 66 -7.86 -6.58 -3.28
N ILE A 67 -8.08 -7.61 -4.11
CA ILE A 67 -7.25 -8.83 -4.12
C ILE A 67 -5.79 -8.50 -4.43
N ARG A 68 -5.53 -7.65 -5.42
CA ARG A 68 -4.17 -7.24 -5.79
C ARG A 68 -3.45 -6.57 -4.62
N ARG A 69 -4.09 -5.58 -3.98
CA ARG A 69 -3.52 -4.86 -2.84
C ARG A 69 -3.27 -5.78 -1.64
N THR A 70 -4.19 -6.68 -1.33
CA THR A 70 -3.99 -7.63 -0.22
C THR A 70 -2.86 -8.61 -0.51
N LEU A 71 -2.65 -9.01 -1.76
CA LEU A 71 -1.49 -9.82 -2.14
C LEU A 71 -0.18 -9.05 -2.04
N GLU A 72 -0.17 -7.77 -2.42
CA GLU A 72 1.01 -6.90 -2.26
C GLU A 72 1.35 -6.70 -0.78
N TYR A 73 0.35 -6.43 0.05
CA TYR A 73 0.50 -6.26 1.48
C TYR A 73 1.07 -7.50 2.17
N THR A 74 0.68 -8.72 1.75
CA THR A 74 1.23 -9.97 2.30
C THR A 74 2.52 -10.45 1.65
N GLY A 75 3.03 -9.74 0.64
CA GLY A 75 4.17 -10.20 -0.15
C GLY A 75 3.87 -11.48 -0.93
N GLY A 76 2.63 -11.66 -1.40
CA GLY A 76 2.18 -12.79 -2.22
C GLY A 76 1.76 -14.03 -1.43
N ASN A 77 1.61 -13.94 -0.11
CA ASN A 77 1.15 -15.07 0.70
C ASN A 77 -0.36 -15.29 0.54
N ARG A 78 -0.72 -16.22 -0.35
CA ARG A 78 -2.12 -16.55 -0.69
C ARG A 78 -2.95 -16.99 0.52
N THR A 79 -2.39 -17.76 1.45
CA THR A 79 -3.14 -18.22 2.64
C THR A 79 -3.48 -17.04 3.55
N HIS A 80 -2.50 -16.17 3.80
CA HIS A 80 -2.71 -14.99 4.63
C HIS A 80 -3.62 -13.97 3.95
N SER A 81 -3.49 -13.77 2.64
CA SER A 81 -4.38 -12.88 1.89
C SER A 81 -5.81 -13.38 1.87
N ALA A 82 -6.03 -14.69 1.70
CA ALA A 82 -7.38 -15.28 1.71
C ALA A 82 -8.05 -15.10 3.08
N SER A 83 -7.30 -15.31 4.17
CA SER A 83 -7.77 -15.08 5.54
C SER A 83 -8.12 -13.62 5.79
N MET A 84 -7.34 -12.65 5.29
CA MET A 84 -7.67 -11.22 5.46
C MET A 84 -8.86 -10.76 4.62
N LEU A 85 -9.13 -11.44 3.50
CA LEU A 85 -10.29 -11.16 2.65
C LEU A 85 -11.53 -11.96 3.08
N ASP A 86 -11.42 -12.78 4.14
CA ASP A 86 -12.47 -13.69 4.61
C ASP A 86 -13.05 -14.60 3.51
N ILE A 87 -12.17 -15.17 2.70
CA ILE A 87 -12.54 -16.12 1.64
C ILE A 87 -11.68 -17.37 1.68
N GLY A 88 -12.19 -18.46 1.11
CA GLY A 88 -11.42 -19.68 0.92
C GLY A 88 -10.20 -19.47 0.01
N VAL A 89 -9.07 -20.10 0.33
CA VAL A 89 -7.83 -20.04 -0.48
C VAL A 89 -8.09 -20.47 -1.94
N ARG A 90 -8.95 -21.48 -2.14
CA ARG A 90 -9.34 -21.96 -3.48
C ARG A 90 -10.12 -20.90 -4.26
N THR A 91 -10.97 -20.13 -3.59
CA THR A 91 -11.71 -18.98 -4.15
C THR A 91 -10.74 -17.89 -4.57
N LEU A 92 -9.80 -17.51 -3.70
CA LEU A 92 -8.76 -16.54 -4.02
C LEU A 92 -7.94 -16.96 -5.24
N GLN A 93 -7.49 -18.22 -5.30
CA GLN A 93 -6.74 -18.75 -6.44
C GLN A 93 -7.53 -18.69 -7.76
N ARG A 94 -8.83 -19.02 -7.72
CA ARG A 94 -9.71 -18.89 -8.88
C ARG A 94 -9.78 -17.44 -9.34
N LYS A 95 -10.02 -16.50 -8.43
CA LYS A 95 -10.11 -15.06 -8.74
C LYS A 95 -8.81 -14.49 -9.29
N ILE A 96 -7.65 -14.89 -8.74
CA ILE A 96 -6.33 -14.52 -9.29
C ILE A 96 -6.20 -14.91 -10.76
N ARG A 97 -6.61 -16.14 -11.12
CA ARG A 97 -6.58 -16.62 -12.52
C ARG A 97 -7.59 -15.87 -13.38
N THR A 98 -8.83 -15.72 -12.91
CA THR A 98 -9.90 -15.03 -13.64
C THR A 98 -9.55 -13.59 -13.96
N TYR A 99 -8.88 -12.89 -13.03
CA TYR A 99 -8.51 -11.50 -13.20
C TYR A 99 -7.08 -11.28 -13.74
N GLY A 100 -6.32 -12.34 -13.99
CA GLY A 100 -4.94 -12.24 -14.49
C GLY A 100 -3.99 -11.50 -13.53
N ILE A 101 -4.22 -11.59 -12.21
CA ILE A 101 -3.43 -10.86 -11.21
C ILE A 101 -2.01 -11.44 -11.14
N ARG A 102 -1.02 -10.62 -11.45
CA ARG A 102 0.39 -10.96 -11.28
C ARG A 102 0.73 -10.94 -9.80
N ILE A 103 1.23 -12.08 -9.29
CA ILE A 103 1.59 -12.20 -7.88
C ILE A 103 3.00 -11.63 -7.70
N PRO A 104 3.19 -10.63 -6.82
CA PRO A 104 4.53 -10.10 -6.56
C PRO A 104 5.44 -11.20 -5.99
N PRO A 105 6.73 -11.23 -6.38
CA PRO A 105 7.65 -12.25 -5.90
C PRO A 105 7.78 -12.18 -4.38
N LYS A 106 7.82 -13.35 -3.73
CA LYS A 106 8.00 -13.46 -2.28
C LYS A 106 9.29 -12.73 -1.90
N ARG A 107 9.19 -11.55 -1.26
CA ARG A 107 10.37 -10.85 -0.72
C ARG A 107 11.09 -11.83 0.21
N ARG A 108 12.28 -12.28 -0.20
CA ARG A 108 13.18 -13.06 0.65
C ARG A 108 13.36 -12.25 1.93
N ARG A 109 12.90 -12.78 3.07
CA ARG A 109 13.16 -12.16 4.36
C ARG A 109 14.66 -12.10 4.53
N SER A 110 15.24 -10.90 4.53
CA SER A 110 16.58 -10.68 5.05
C SER A 110 16.61 -11.22 6.47
N ARG A 111 17.40 -12.27 6.70
CA ARG A 111 17.76 -12.72 8.04
C ARG A 111 18.57 -11.56 8.65
N THR A 112 17.94 -10.68 9.41
CA THR A 112 18.67 -9.78 10.28
C THR A 112 19.20 -10.63 11.42
N THR A 113 20.49 -10.92 11.37
CA THR A 113 21.33 -11.39 12.46
C THR A 113 21.04 -10.57 13.70
N ASN A 114 20.39 -11.17 14.70
CA ASN A 114 20.32 -10.61 16.03
C ASN A 114 21.23 -11.44 16.92
N GLU A 115 22.54 -11.22 16.77
CA GLU A 115 23.58 -11.77 17.63
C GLU A 115 24.38 -10.59 18.18
N THR A 116 23.76 -9.88 19.11
CA THR A 116 24.45 -8.98 20.04
C THR A 116 23.69 -9.03 21.34
N ARG A 117 23.95 -10.08 22.14
CA ARG A 117 23.71 -10.12 23.59
C ARG A 117 24.30 -11.41 24.16
N ARG A 118 25.50 -11.28 24.74
CA ARG A 118 26.10 -12.02 25.88
C ARG A 118 27.61 -11.82 25.80
N THR A 119 28.11 -10.82 26.52
CA THR A 119 28.82 -10.86 27.83
C THR A 119 30.31 -10.93 27.62
#